data_AF-A0A945F5K0-F1
#
_entry.id   AF-A0A945F5K0-F1
#
_cell.length_a   1.000
_cell.length_b   1.000
_cell.length_c   1.000
_cell.angle_alpha   90.00
_cell.angle_beta   90.00
_cell.angle_gamma   90.00
#
_symmetry.space_group_name_H-M   'P 1'
#
loop_
_entity.id
_entity.type
_entity.pdbx_description
1 polymer ?
#
loop_
_entity_poly.entity_id
_entity_poly.type
_entity_poly.pdbx_seq_one_letter_code
_entity_poly.pdbx_strand_id
1 'polypeptide(L)'
;MLLPTIARAGAIQAIARNRNGQEAGAGTGLRYGIMSFLPLLEYHLIIKTFAFFSILIEMSFVVRNLGPVIFQFLLPVFIILIFLSIFLTLLFTFTDFFIVIDDDGVFESMKKSAKLVITHWKHTFLITLLMIIIGLRIVIQAVLVFLIPALVVFLMGYLTTLAFTSAAIIYVVGGVVGGVGLILSAYLNGIVDIFAYAVWTFAFLDLTAEQEIGARDAVPEIKDDIKTDPDHNYEGHKNL
;
A
#
# COMPACT_ATOMS: atom_id res chain seq x y z
N MET A 1 -2.12 13.83 -9.24
CA MET A 1 -2.69 12.47 -9.40
C MET A 1 -2.02 11.72 -10.52
N LEU A 2 -1.94 12.28 -11.74
CA LEU A 2 -1.36 11.61 -12.91
C LEU A 2 0.04 11.01 -12.67
N LEU A 3 1.02 11.85 -12.34
CA LEU A 3 2.42 11.43 -12.12
C LEU A 3 2.59 10.43 -10.95
N PRO A 4 2.00 10.67 -9.76
CA PRO A 4 2.07 9.71 -8.65
C PRO A 4 1.48 8.34 -9.00
N THR A 5 0.38 8.27 -9.76
CA THR A 5 -0.24 6.99 -10.14
C THR A 5 0.67 6.18 -11.07
N ILE A 6 1.29 6.84 -12.05
CA ILE A 6 2.26 6.20 -12.96
C ILE A 6 3.50 5.73 -12.19
N ALA A 7 4.04 6.57 -11.30
CA ALA A 7 5.21 6.24 -10.50
C ALA A 7 4.95 5.04 -9.58
N ARG A 8 3.77 4.99 -8.96
CA ARG A 8 3.34 3.88 -8.10
C ARG A 8 3.24 2.58 -8.89
N ALA A 9 2.57 2.60 -10.03
CA ALA A 9 2.45 1.43 -10.91
C ALA A 9 3.81 0.92 -11.38
N GLY A 10 4.67 1.83 -11.84
CA GLY A 10 6.03 1.49 -12.26
C GLY A 10 6.89 0.94 -11.11
N ALA A 11 6.75 1.48 -9.91
CA ALA A 11 7.45 1.00 -8.72
C ALA A 11 7.01 -0.42 -8.32
N ILE A 12 5.70 -0.66 -8.22
CA ILE A 12 5.14 -1.99 -7.91
C ILE A 12 5.65 -3.02 -8.91
N GLN A 13 5.58 -2.71 -10.21
CA GLN A 13 6.02 -3.63 -11.26
C GLN A 13 7.54 -3.88 -11.21
N ALA A 14 8.34 -2.83 -10.98
CA ALA A 14 9.79 -2.98 -10.87
C ALA A 14 10.17 -3.84 -9.66
N ILE A 15 9.51 -3.65 -8.52
CA ILE A 15 9.72 -4.44 -7.28
C ILE A 15 9.34 -5.91 -7.51
N ALA A 16 8.16 -6.17 -8.08
CA ALA A 16 7.68 -7.53 -8.33
C ALA A 16 8.61 -8.30 -9.27
N ARG A 17 9.07 -7.66 -10.35
CA ARG A 17 10.02 -8.26 -11.31
C ARG A 17 11.39 -8.54 -10.69
N ASN A 18 11.91 -7.58 -9.91
CA ASN A 18 13.19 -7.75 -9.23
C ASN A 18 13.15 -8.90 -8.22
N ARG A 19 12.02 -9.09 -7.52
CA ARG A 19 11.81 -10.24 -6.62
C ARG A 19 11.83 -11.58 -7.36
N ASN A 20 11.26 -11.62 -8.56
CA ASN A 20 11.19 -12.82 -9.39
C ASN A 20 12.43 -13.03 -10.27
N GLY A 21 13.51 -12.27 -10.07
CA GLY A 21 14.76 -12.39 -10.84
C GLY A 21 14.66 -11.94 -12.30
N GLN A 22 13.63 -11.17 -12.66
CA GLN A 22 13.44 -10.65 -14.01
C GLN A 22 14.12 -9.29 -14.19
N GLU A 23 14.55 -8.95 -15.41
CA GLU A 23 15.15 -7.65 -15.70
C GLU A 23 14.17 -6.50 -15.41
N ALA A 24 14.49 -5.70 -14.39
CA ALA A 24 13.75 -4.52 -13.98
C ALA A 24 14.49 -3.25 -14.45
N GLY A 25 14.33 -2.90 -15.73
CA GLY A 25 14.83 -1.64 -16.29
C GLY A 25 13.88 -0.47 -16.01
N ALA A 26 14.41 0.74 -15.85
CA ALA A 26 13.62 1.97 -15.67
C ALA A 26 12.62 2.22 -16.82
N GLY A 27 13.00 1.87 -18.06
CA GLY A 27 12.12 1.96 -19.24
C GLY A 27 10.96 0.97 -19.19
N THR A 28 11.20 -0.23 -18.66
CA THR A 28 10.16 -1.25 -18.45
C THR A 28 9.16 -0.77 -17.40
N GLY A 29 9.65 -0.25 -16.25
CA GLY A 29 8.78 0.31 -15.21
C GLY A 29 7.90 1.44 -15.71
N LEU A 30 8.42 2.37 -16.51
CA LEU A 30 7.63 3.45 -17.11
C LEU A 30 6.56 2.93 -18.07
N ARG A 31 6.91 1.95 -18.92
CA ARG A 31 5.96 1.35 -19.87
C ARG A 31 4.77 0.71 -19.16
N TYR A 32 5.03 -0.12 -18.14
CA TYR A 32 3.95 -0.72 -17.35
C TYR A 32 3.19 0.32 -16.53
N GLY A 33 3.88 1.34 -16.01
CA GLY A 33 3.23 2.43 -15.30
C GLY A 33 2.21 3.18 -16.16
N ILE A 34 2.48 3.33 -17.46
CA ILE A 34 1.55 3.93 -18.43
C ILE A 34 0.42 2.95 -18.80
N MET A 35 0.70 1.66 -18.95
CA MET A 35 -0.33 0.66 -19.27
C MET A 35 -1.38 0.52 -18.18
N SER A 36 -0.95 0.41 -16.92
CA SER A 36 -1.84 0.28 -15.76
C SER A 36 -2.40 1.61 -15.27
N PHE A 37 -1.99 2.74 -15.87
CA PHE A 37 -2.37 4.09 -15.43
C PHE A 37 -3.89 4.28 -15.42
N LEU A 38 -4.58 3.94 -16.51
CA LEU A 38 -6.00 4.21 -16.66
C LEU A 38 -6.86 3.37 -15.68
N PRO A 39 -6.66 2.04 -15.56
CA PRO A 39 -7.33 1.24 -14.53
C PRO A 39 -7.06 1.74 -13.11
N LEU A 40 -5.80 2.09 -12.78
CA LEU A 40 -5.47 2.65 -11.47
C LEU A 40 -6.12 4.01 -11.23
N LEU A 41 -6.22 4.86 -12.25
CA LEU A 41 -6.88 6.16 -12.13
C LEU A 41 -8.37 5.98 -11.83
N GLU A 42 -9.05 5.09 -12.56
CA GLU A 42 -10.46 4.76 -12.35
C GLU A 42 -10.68 4.23 -10.93
N TYR A 43 -9.86 3.27 -10.49
CA TYR A 43 -9.89 2.75 -9.13
C TYR A 43 -9.73 3.87 -8.08
N HIS A 44 -8.70 4.71 -8.22
CA HIS A 44 -8.46 5.79 -7.26
C HIS A 44 -9.61 6.80 -7.22
N LEU A 45 -10.29 7.09 -8.33
CA LEU A 45 -11.45 7.97 -8.35
C LEU A 45 -12.63 7.36 -7.58
N ILE A 46 -12.90 6.06 -7.77
CA ILE A 46 -13.95 5.35 -7.06
C ILE A 46 -13.66 5.36 -5.56
N ILE A 47 -12.48 4.90 -5.14
CA ILE A 47 -12.13 4.78 -3.72
C ILE A 47 -12.01 6.14 -3.04
N LYS A 48 -11.52 7.18 -3.73
CA LYS A 48 -11.39 8.51 -3.12
C LYS A 48 -12.73 9.08 -2.68
N THR A 49 -13.83 8.74 -3.33
CA THR A 49 -15.18 9.13 -2.91
C THR A 49 -15.52 8.58 -1.51
N PHE A 50 -15.01 7.39 -1.19
CA PHE A 50 -15.21 6.73 0.10
C PHE A 50 -14.03 6.92 1.07
N ALA A 51 -13.03 7.73 0.70
CA ALA A 51 -11.86 7.92 1.54
C ALA A 51 -12.17 8.76 2.79
N PHE A 52 -11.53 8.43 3.90
CA PHE A 52 -11.66 9.12 5.18
C PHE A 52 -11.56 10.65 5.06
N PHE A 53 -10.55 11.15 4.35
CA PHE A 53 -10.36 12.59 4.15
C PHE A 53 -11.49 13.24 3.33
N SER A 54 -12.06 12.55 2.36
CA SER A 54 -13.19 13.08 1.58
C SER A 54 -14.42 13.25 2.47
N ILE A 55 -14.69 12.30 3.36
CA ILE A 55 -15.76 12.39 4.35
C ILE A 55 -15.54 13.59 5.28
N LEU A 56 -14.31 13.83 5.74
CA LEU A 56 -14.01 15.01 6.58
C LEU A 56 -14.24 16.34 5.85
N ILE A 57 -13.93 16.39 4.56
CA ILE A 57 -14.19 17.58 3.73
C ILE A 57 -15.70 17.78 3.57
N GLU A 58 -16.47 16.72 3.34
CA GLU A 58 -17.93 16.77 3.28
C GLU A 58 -18.54 17.22 4.60
N MET A 59 -18.04 16.72 5.75
CA MET A 59 -18.44 17.18 7.08
C MET A 59 -18.19 18.68 7.23
N SER A 60 -17.00 19.15 6.82
CA SER A 60 -16.64 20.57 6.88
C SER A 60 -17.54 21.42 5.97
N PHE A 61 -17.88 20.91 4.80
CA PHE A 61 -18.81 21.53 3.86
C PHE A 61 -20.22 21.64 4.45
N VAL A 62 -20.72 20.59 5.09
CA VAL A 62 -22.03 20.58 5.77
C VAL A 62 -22.07 21.60 6.89
N VAL A 63 -21.06 21.61 7.79
CA VAL A 63 -20.98 22.60 8.87
C VAL A 63 -20.98 24.02 8.32
N ARG A 64 -20.23 24.27 7.25
CA ARG A 64 -20.07 25.60 6.66
C ARG A 64 -21.31 26.10 5.93
N ASN A 65 -22.03 25.23 5.20
CA ASN A 65 -23.11 25.64 4.31
C ASN A 65 -24.52 25.37 4.87
N LEU A 66 -24.68 24.31 5.66
CA LEU A 66 -25.97 23.87 6.21
C LEU A 66 -26.11 24.20 7.71
N GLY A 67 -25.00 24.61 8.34
CA GLY A 67 -24.95 25.03 9.72
C GLY A 67 -24.87 23.88 10.73
N PRO A 68 -24.67 24.19 12.02
CA PRO A 68 -24.38 23.20 13.05
C PRO A 68 -25.57 22.26 13.36
N VAL A 69 -26.80 22.74 13.19
CA VAL A 69 -28.02 21.97 13.51
C VAL A 69 -28.18 20.79 12.53
N ILE A 70 -28.03 21.04 11.23
CA ILE A 70 -28.10 19.98 10.21
C ILE A 70 -26.90 19.04 10.35
N PHE A 71 -25.72 19.57 10.68
CA PHE A 71 -24.55 18.74 10.95
C PHE A 71 -24.78 17.75 12.10
N GLN A 72 -25.34 18.20 13.23
CA GLN A 72 -25.61 17.32 14.37
C GLN A 72 -26.62 16.22 14.02
N PHE A 73 -27.62 16.51 13.19
CA PHE A 73 -28.55 15.51 12.67
C PHE A 73 -27.87 14.48 11.76
N LEU A 74 -26.94 14.91 10.90
CA LEU A 74 -26.20 14.03 9.98
C LEU A 74 -24.99 13.32 10.62
N LEU A 75 -24.58 13.72 11.82
CA LEU A 75 -23.41 13.20 12.52
C LEU A 75 -23.40 11.67 12.66
N PRO A 76 -24.52 10.98 13.00
CA PRO A 76 -24.56 9.51 13.03
C PRO A 76 -24.24 8.87 11.68
N VAL A 77 -24.72 9.48 10.58
CA VAL A 77 -24.45 9.01 9.21
C VAL A 77 -22.96 9.14 8.90
N PHE A 78 -22.35 10.28 9.23
CA PHE A 78 -20.91 10.49 9.04
C PHE A 78 -20.06 9.50 9.85
N ILE A 79 -20.44 9.19 11.08
CA ILE A 79 -19.75 8.17 11.88
C ILE A 79 -19.78 6.81 11.17
N ILE A 80 -20.96 6.38 10.70
CA ILE A 80 -21.10 5.11 9.96
C ILE A 80 -20.22 5.12 8.71
N LEU A 81 -20.22 6.22 7.95
CA LEU A 81 -19.38 6.36 6.75
C LEU A 81 -17.88 6.30 7.09
N ILE A 82 -17.44 6.89 8.20
CA ILE A 82 -16.04 6.80 8.65
C ILE A 82 -15.66 5.34 8.94
N PHE A 83 -16.46 4.61 9.72
CA PHE A 83 -16.18 3.20 10.00
C PHE A 83 -16.15 2.36 8.72
N LEU A 84 -17.11 2.60 7.83
CA LEU A 84 -17.16 1.94 6.53
C LEU A 84 -15.92 2.26 5.67
N SER A 85 -15.45 3.51 5.69
CA SER A 85 -14.27 3.92 4.93
C SER A 85 -13.00 3.20 5.36
N ILE A 86 -12.79 3.05 6.68
CA ILE A 86 -11.64 2.34 7.25
C ILE A 86 -11.71 0.87 6.85
N PHE A 87 -12.89 0.27 6.98
CA PHE A 87 -13.11 -1.12 6.61
C PHE A 87 -12.85 -1.38 5.11
N LEU A 88 -13.42 -0.54 4.23
CA LEU A 88 -13.19 -0.64 2.78
C LEU A 88 -11.73 -0.41 2.39
N THR A 89 -11.04 0.53 3.06
CA THR A 89 -9.60 0.78 2.84
C THR A 89 -8.78 -0.47 3.12
N LEU A 90 -9.08 -1.18 4.23
CA LEU A 90 -8.41 -2.43 4.53
C LEU A 90 -8.74 -3.51 3.48
N LEU A 91 -10.03 -3.66 3.13
CA LEU A 91 -10.51 -4.68 2.20
C LEU A 91 -9.89 -4.55 0.80
N PHE A 92 -9.67 -3.31 0.35
CA PHE A 92 -9.14 -3.00 -0.97
C PHE A 92 -7.64 -2.66 -0.97
N THR A 93 -6.94 -2.92 0.14
CA THR A 93 -5.50 -2.67 0.27
C THR A 93 -4.66 -3.32 -0.83
N PHE A 94 -5.07 -4.50 -1.33
CA PHE A 94 -4.32 -5.22 -2.37
C PHE A 94 -4.76 -4.94 -3.80
N THR A 95 -5.81 -4.13 -4.02
CA THR A 95 -6.39 -3.91 -5.35
C THR A 95 -5.38 -3.34 -6.35
N ASP A 96 -4.55 -2.39 -5.91
CA ASP A 96 -3.53 -1.78 -6.77
C ASP A 96 -2.52 -2.81 -7.31
N PHE A 97 -2.23 -3.87 -6.56
CA PHE A 97 -1.30 -4.92 -6.96
C PHE A 97 -1.92 -5.87 -7.97
N PHE A 98 -3.18 -6.26 -7.77
CA PHE A 98 -3.94 -7.04 -8.77
C PHE A 98 -4.05 -6.31 -10.11
N ILE A 99 -4.28 -4.99 -10.10
CA ILE A 99 -4.38 -4.19 -11.34
C ILE A 99 -3.01 -4.13 -12.06
N VAL A 100 -1.92 -3.99 -11.32
CA VAL A 100 -0.59 -3.75 -11.92
C VAL A 100 0.12 -5.05 -12.31
N ILE A 101 0.03 -6.08 -11.47
CA ILE A 101 0.79 -7.32 -11.61
C ILE A 101 -0.01 -8.33 -12.44
N ASP A 102 -1.30 -8.48 -12.15
CA ASP A 102 -2.16 -9.48 -12.80
C ASP A 102 -2.94 -8.92 -14.00
N ASP A 103 -2.81 -7.61 -14.29
CA ASP A 103 -3.49 -6.89 -15.38
C ASP A 103 -5.03 -7.07 -15.37
N ASP A 104 -5.59 -7.24 -14.17
CA ASP A 104 -7.02 -7.43 -13.96
C ASP A 104 -7.78 -6.10 -14.10
N GLY A 105 -9.06 -6.20 -14.51
CA GLY A 105 -9.96 -5.05 -14.50
C GLY A 105 -10.30 -4.57 -13.08
N VAL A 106 -10.56 -3.27 -12.90
CA VAL A 106 -10.76 -2.61 -11.58
C VAL A 106 -11.70 -3.39 -10.65
N PHE A 107 -12.89 -3.74 -11.12
CA PHE A 107 -13.89 -4.46 -10.31
C PHE A 107 -13.46 -5.89 -9.95
N GLU A 108 -12.76 -6.58 -10.86
CA GLU A 108 -12.23 -7.91 -10.61
C GLU A 108 -11.11 -7.89 -9.58
N SER A 109 -10.18 -6.93 -9.71
CA SER A 109 -9.11 -6.68 -8.75
C SER A 109 -9.64 -6.34 -7.36
N MET A 110 -10.69 -5.52 -7.27
CA MET A 110 -11.34 -5.19 -5.99
C MET A 110 -11.93 -6.43 -5.32
N LYS A 111 -12.57 -7.31 -6.09
CA LYS A 111 -13.14 -8.56 -5.58
C LYS A 111 -12.04 -9.53 -5.13
N LYS A 112 -10.98 -9.69 -5.92
CA LYS A 112 -9.81 -10.53 -5.58
C LYS A 112 -9.10 -10.01 -4.32
N SER A 113 -8.90 -8.69 -4.21
CA SER A 113 -8.38 -8.05 -3.00
C SER A 113 -9.26 -8.36 -1.79
N ALA A 114 -10.57 -8.12 -1.89
CA ALA A 114 -11.48 -8.37 -0.78
C ALA A 114 -11.46 -9.84 -0.33
N LYS A 115 -11.46 -10.77 -1.29
CA LYS A 115 -11.33 -12.20 -1.00
C LYS A 115 -10.00 -12.50 -0.27
N LEU A 116 -8.88 -11.99 -0.78
CA LEU A 116 -7.56 -12.22 -0.20
C LEU A 116 -7.45 -11.69 1.23
N VAL A 117 -7.95 -10.47 1.48
CA VAL A 117 -7.95 -9.85 2.82
C VAL A 117 -8.84 -10.62 3.79
N ILE A 118 -10.02 -11.08 3.36
CA ILE A 118 -10.93 -11.86 4.22
C ILE A 118 -10.33 -13.22 4.56
N THR A 119 -9.75 -13.93 3.57
CA THR A 119 -9.09 -15.22 3.79
C THR A 119 -7.91 -15.07 4.75
N HIS A 120 -7.06 -14.07 4.53
CA HIS A 120 -5.86 -13.85 5.33
C HIS A 120 -6.00 -12.66 6.28
N TRP A 121 -7.13 -12.55 6.99
CA TRP A 121 -7.45 -11.38 7.84
C TRP A 121 -6.37 -11.12 8.89
N LYS A 122 -5.90 -12.17 9.57
CA LYS A 122 -4.88 -12.05 10.63
C LYS A 122 -3.56 -11.51 10.10
N HIS A 123 -3.07 -12.07 8.99
CA HIS A 123 -1.81 -11.65 8.37
C HIS A 123 -1.92 -10.23 7.81
N THR A 124 -2.99 -9.93 7.08
CA THR A 124 -3.22 -8.60 6.52
C THR A 124 -3.31 -7.53 7.61
N PHE A 125 -4.02 -7.83 8.71
CA PHE A 125 -4.12 -6.91 9.83
C PHE A 125 -2.77 -6.68 10.52
N LEU A 126 -1.96 -7.73 10.72
CA LEU A 126 -0.62 -7.61 11.30
C LEU A 126 0.29 -6.76 10.41
N ILE A 127 0.30 -7.01 9.11
CA ILE A 127 1.08 -6.21 8.14
C ILE A 127 0.60 -4.76 8.14
N THR A 128 -0.71 -4.52 8.19
CA THR A 128 -1.28 -3.17 8.30
C THR A 128 -0.78 -2.46 9.57
N LEU A 129 -0.81 -3.14 10.72
CA LEU A 129 -0.32 -2.60 11.98
C LEU A 129 1.18 -2.30 11.93
N LEU A 130 1.98 -3.21 11.36
CA LEU A 130 3.41 -3.03 11.16
C LEU A 130 3.69 -1.79 10.29
N MET A 131 2.93 -1.64 9.21
CA MET A 131 3.03 -0.49 8.31
C MET A 131 2.65 0.81 9.00
N ILE A 132 1.66 0.81 9.90
CA ILE A 132 1.31 1.97 10.73
C ILE A 132 2.48 2.32 11.66
N ILE A 133 3.10 1.35 12.32
CA ILE A 133 4.23 1.60 13.24
C ILE A 133 5.43 2.18 12.48
N ILE A 134 5.77 1.60 11.33
CA ILE A 134 6.87 2.09 10.49
C ILE A 134 6.53 3.48 9.94
N GLY A 135 5.30 3.70 9.47
CA GLY A 135 4.81 4.99 9.01
C GLY A 135 4.88 6.07 10.09
N LEU A 136 4.45 5.76 11.32
CA LEU A 136 4.56 6.67 12.45
C LEU A 136 6.02 7.03 12.75
N ARG A 137 6.92 6.03 12.74
CA ARG A 137 8.36 6.24 12.93
C ARG A 137 8.92 7.21 11.89
N ILE A 138 8.53 7.04 10.64
CA ILE A 138 8.95 7.90 9.54
C ILE A 138 8.43 9.32 9.70
N VAL A 139 7.16 9.49 10.05
CA VAL A 139 6.58 10.82 10.29
C VAL A 139 7.33 11.53 11.42
N ILE A 140 7.62 10.84 12.53
CA ILE A 140 8.40 11.41 13.64
C ILE A 140 9.79 11.84 13.15
N GLN A 141 10.48 11.00 12.39
CA GLN A 141 11.81 11.33 11.85
C GLN A 141 11.76 12.50 10.86
N ALA A 142 10.76 12.53 9.98
CA ALA A 142 10.56 13.63 9.04
C ALA A 142 10.32 14.96 9.78
N VAL A 143 9.44 14.96 10.79
CA VAL A 143 9.20 16.14 11.63
C VAL A 143 10.49 16.60 12.32
N LEU A 144 11.28 15.69 12.89
CA LEU A 144 12.56 16.03 13.52
C LEU A 144 13.57 16.62 12.53
N VAL A 145 13.66 16.04 11.33
CA VAL A 145 14.54 16.53 10.26
C VAL A 145 14.14 17.94 9.81
N PHE A 146 12.83 18.22 9.71
CA PHE A 146 12.32 19.53 9.36
C PHE A 146 12.39 20.55 10.49
N LEU A 147 12.30 20.07 11.73
CA LEU A 147 12.37 20.92 12.91
C LEU A 147 13.71 21.66 12.95
N ILE A 148 14.81 21.02 12.53
CA ILE A 148 16.16 21.63 12.55
C ILE A 148 16.25 22.87 11.63
N PRO A 149 15.96 22.81 10.31
CA PRO A 149 15.90 24.00 9.47
C PRO A 149 14.90 25.05 9.97
N ALA A 150 13.73 24.62 10.45
CA ALA A 150 12.73 25.53 10.99
C ALA A 150 13.24 26.30 12.21
N LEU A 151 13.94 25.63 13.13
CA LEU A 151 14.56 26.23 14.30
C LEU A 151 15.67 27.21 13.91
N VAL A 152 16.50 26.86 12.91
CA VAL A 152 17.55 27.75 12.38
C VAL A 152 16.95 29.01 11.77
N VAL A 153 15.92 28.88 10.93
CA VAL A 153 15.22 30.03 10.32
C VAL A 153 14.53 30.88 11.39
N PHE A 154 13.88 30.25 12.37
CA PHE A 154 13.22 30.94 13.48
C PHE A 154 14.22 31.73 14.33
N LEU A 155 15.34 31.12 14.72
CA LEU A 155 16.41 31.78 15.49
C LEU A 155 17.05 32.92 14.70
N MET A 156 17.35 32.72 13.42
CA MET A 156 17.91 33.77 12.56
C MET A 156 16.92 34.93 12.37
N GLY A 157 15.64 34.63 12.16
CA GLY A 157 14.57 35.63 12.07
C GLY A 157 14.44 36.44 13.35
N TYR A 158 14.49 35.79 14.51
CA TYR A 158 14.44 36.45 15.82
C TYR A 158 15.68 37.31 16.10
N LEU A 159 16.88 36.86 15.72
CA LEU A 159 18.10 37.66 15.87
C LEU A 159 18.12 38.89 14.95
N THR A 160 17.47 38.80 13.79
CA THR A 160 17.34 39.91 12.83
C THR A 160 16.48 41.05 13.35
N THR A 161 15.41 40.75 14.10
CA THR A 161 14.54 41.79 14.69
C THR A 161 15.24 42.55 15.82
N LEU A 162 16.26 41.94 16.45
CA LEU A 162 17.02 42.55 17.54
C LEU A 162 18.28 43.30 17.06
N ALA A 163 18.96 42.80 16.04
CA ALA A 163 20.16 43.40 15.49
C ALA A 163 19.88 43.85 14.05
N PHE A 164 19.78 45.17 13.81
CA PHE A 164 19.56 45.86 12.53
C PHE A 164 20.60 45.52 11.44
N THR A 165 20.74 44.24 11.12
CA THR A 165 21.70 43.71 10.16
C THR A 165 20.96 43.43 8.86
N SER A 166 21.57 43.81 7.75
CA SER A 166 21.02 43.80 6.39
C SER A 166 20.13 42.58 6.09
N ALA A 167 18.82 42.82 5.99
CA ALA A 167 17.78 41.82 5.70
C ALA A 167 18.10 40.93 4.48
N ALA A 168 18.89 41.43 3.52
CA ALA A 168 19.33 40.70 2.34
C ALA A 168 20.08 39.39 2.64
N ILE A 169 20.95 39.36 3.66
CA ILE A 169 21.75 38.16 3.99
C ILE A 169 20.84 37.05 4.53
N ILE A 170 19.82 37.41 5.31
CA ILE A 170 18.89 36.44 5.91
C ILE A 170 17.99 35.79 4.84
N TYR A 171 17.51 36.54 3.85
CA TYR A 171 16.73 35.96 2.76
C TYR A 171 17.56 34.98 1.92
N VAL A 172 18.84 35.30 1.67
CA VAL A 172 19.74 34.40 0.92
C VAL A 172 20.02 33.13 1.72
N VAL A 173 20.40 33.25 2.99
CA VAL A 173 20.67 32.08 3.85
C VAL A 173 19.41 31.25 4.06
N GLY A 174 18.26 31.88 4.33
CA GLY A 174 16.98 31.20 4.47
C GLY A 174 16.54 30.49 3.20
N GLY A 175 16.74 31.10 2.02
CA GLY A 175 16.46 30.49 0.73
C GLY A 175 17.33 29.26 0.45
N VAL A 176 18.63 29.32 0.76
CA VAL A 176 19.55 28.19 0.59
C VAL A 176 19.20 27.06 1.58
N VAL A 177 19.03 27.37 2.86
CA VAL A 177 18.69 26.36 3.89
C VAL A 177 17.31 25.74 3.62
N GLY A 178 16.33 26.56 3.23
CA GLY A 178 14.99 26.09 2.84
C GLY A 178 15.01 25.22 1.59
N GLY A 179 15.79 25.60 0.57
CA GLY A 179 15.97 24.80 -0.66
C GLY A 179 16.59 23.43 -0.38
N VAL A 180 17.65 23.38 0.44
CA VAL A 180 18.25 22.12 0.89
C VAL A 180 17.25 21.28 1.68
N GLY A 181 16.48 21.91 2.58
CA GLY A 181 15.43 21.24 3.35
C GLY A 181 14.34 20.63 2.47
N LEU A 182 13.90 21.33 1.41
CA LEU A 182 12.92 20.82 0.45
C LEU A 182 13.44 19.61 -0.34
N ILE A 183 14.68 19.66 -0.83
CA ILE A 183 15.30 18.53 -1.56
C ILE A 183 15.39 17.32 -0.64
N LEU A 184 15.86 17.52 0.59
CA LEU A 184 16.04 16.45 1.55
C LEU A 184 14.70 15.82 1.97
N SER A 185 13.67 16.65 2.13
CA SER A 185 12.31 16.16 2.38
C SER A 185 11.76 15.33 1.22
N ALA A 186 11.87 15.84 -0.02
CA ALA A 186 11.37 15.13 -1.19
C ALA A 186 12.06 13.77 -1.35
N TYR A 187 13.37 13.71 -1.08
CA TYR A 187 14.15 12.48 -1.09
C TYR A 187 13.71 11.49 -0.01
N LEU A 188 13.56 11.95 1.24
CA LEU A 188 13.09 11.09 2.34
C LEU A 188 11.69 10.55 2.06
N ASN A 189 10.78 11.38 1.57
CA ASN A 189 9.43 10.96 1.24
C ASN A 189 9.43 9.90 0.12
N GLY A 190 10.27 10.08 -0.91
CA GLY A 190 10.42 9.10 -1.98
C GLY A 190 10.94 7.73 -1.49
N ILE A 191 11.94 7.71 -0.60
CA ILE A 191 12.44 6.45 0.00
C ILE A 191 11.33 5.73 0.76
N VAL A 192 10.55 6.48 1.53
CA VAL A 192 9.45 5.96 2.36
C VAL A 192 8.37 5.34 1.49
N ASP A 193 7.98 6.02 0.43
CA ASP A 193 6.96 5.53 -0.50
C ASP A 193 7.42 4.23 -1.18
N ILE A 194 8.67 4.18 -1.67
CA ILE A 194 9.23 2.98 -2.30
C ILE A 194 9.33 1.83 -1.29
N PHE A 195 9.77 2.10 -0.06
CA PHE A 195 9.83 1.09 0.99
C PHE A 195 8.43 0.53 1.30
N ALA A 196 7.42 1.41 1.43
CA ALA A 196 6.05 0.99 1.67
C ALA A 196 5.51 0.14 0.51
N TYR A 197 5.75 0.54 -0.72
CA TYR A 197 5.38 -0.25 -1.89
C TYR A 197 6.10 -1.60 -1.91
N ALA A 198 7.37 -1.67 -1.49
CA ALA A 198 8.11 -2.93 -1.43
C ALA A 198 7.51 -3.91 -0.43
N VAL A 199 7.24 -3.44 0.81
CA VAL A 199 6.64 -4.29 1.85
C VAL A 199 5.28 -4.81 1.41
N TRP A 200 4.42 -3.95 0.85
CA TRP A 200 3.09 -4.37 0.39
C TRP A 200 3.15 -5.27 -0.84
N THR A 201 4.09 -5.05 -1.76
CA THR A 201 4.27 -5.94 -2.93
C THR A 201 4.74 -7.32 -2.49
N PHE A 202 5.65 -7.40 -1.52
CA PHE A 202 6.11 -8.68 -0.98
C PHE A 202 4.99 -9.40 -0.24
N ALA A 203 4.27 -8.69 0.63
CA ALA A 203 3.09 -9.21 1.31
C ALA A 203 2.06 -9.75 0.32
N PHE A 204 1.75 -8.98 -0.74
CA PHE A 204 0.83 -9.40 -1.79
C PHE A 204 1.29 -10.70 -2.43
N LEU A 205 2.52 -10.73 -2.94
CA LEU A 205 3.08 -11.90 -3.63
C LEU A 205 3.13 -13.14 -2.73
N ASP A 206 3.48 -12.98 -1.45
CA ASP A 206 3.52 -14.08 -0.48
C ASP A 206 2.11 -14.62 -0.18
N LEU A 207 1.15 -13.73 0.09
CA LEU A 207 -0.24 -14.11 0.36
C LEU A 207 -0.95 -14.73 -0.86
N THR A 208 -0.56 -14.33 -2.07
CA THR A 208 -1.07 -14.97 -3.31
C THR A 208 -0.37 -16.29 -3.64
N ALA A 209 0.86 -16.48 -3.17
CA ALA A 209 1.62 -17.72 -3.37
C ALA A 209 1.22 -18.82 -2.38
N GLU A 210 0.77 -18.46 -1.18
CA GLU A 210 0.11 -19.37 -0.24
C GLU A 210 -1.26 -19.82 -0.81
N GLN A 211 -1.23 -20.85 -1.66
CA GLN A 211 -2.44 -21.61 -1.99
C GLN A 211 -2.87 -22.40 -0.75
N GLU A 212 -4.01 -22.04 -0.16
CA GLU A 212 -4.65 -22.91 0.82
C GLU A 212 -5.05 -24.22 0.14
N ILE A 213 -4.34 -25.31 0.48
CA ILE A 213 -4.75 -26.67 0.15
C ILE A 213 -6.12 -26.86 0.81
N GLY A 214 -7.18 -26.97 0.00
CA GLY A 214 -8.50 -27.21 0.53
C GLY A 214 -8.49 -28.52 1.32
N ALA A 215 -9.32 -28.63 2.37
CA ALA A 215 -9.48 -29.88 3.11
C ALA A 215 -9.90 -31.07 2.20
N ARG A 216 -10.35 -30.80 0.97
CA ARG A 216 -10.63 -31.77 -0.09
C ARG A 216 -9.42 -32.21 -0.91
N ASP A 217 -8.38 -31.41 -0.97
CA ASP A 217 -7.13 -31.68 -1.70
C ASP A 217 -6.09 -32.33 -0.78
N ALA A 218 -6.31 -32.29 0.54
CA ALA A 218 -5.58 -33.04 1.56
C ALA A 218 -6.04 -34.51 1.66
N VAL A 219 -6.38 -35.15 0.53
CA VAL A 219 -6.46 -36.62 0.50
C VAL A 219 -5.02 -37.10 0.36
N PRO A 220 -4.42 -37.73 1.39
CA PRO A 220 -3.15 -38.40 1.17
C PRO A 220 -3.38 -39.43 0.07
N GLU A 221 -2.59 -39.37 -1.01
CA GLU A 221 -2.39 -40.52 -1.87
C GLU A 221 -1.99 -41.68 -0.95
N ILE A 222 -2.96 -42.55 -0.64
CA ILE A 222 -2.66 -43.89 -0.19
C ILE A 222 -2.01 -44.51 -1.43
N LYS A 223 -0.68 -44.44 -1.50
CA LYS A 223 0.08 -45.28 -2.41
C LYS A 223 -0.35 -46.70 -2.09
N ASP A 224 -1.07 -47.30 -3.04
CA ASP A 224 -1.32 -48.72 -3.11
C ASP A 224 0.03 -49.44 -3.20
N ASP A 225 0.66 -49.65 -2.04
CA ASP A 225 1.64 -50.72 -1.84
C ASP A 225 0.87 -52.04 -1.63
N ILE A 226 -0.13 -52.32 -2.46
CA ILE A 226 -0.55 -53.69 -2.73
C ILE A 226 0.42 -54.17 -3.80
N LYS A 227 1.60 -54.63 -3.35
CA LYS A 227 2.39 -55.59 -4.13
C LYS A 227 1.48 -56.79 -4.40
N THR A 228 0.89 -56.82 -5.59
CA THR A 228 0.46 -58.08 -6.19
C THR A 228 1.72 -58.88 -6.43
N ASP A 229 2.05 -59.75 -5.48
CA ASP A 229 3.00 -60.84 -5.66
C ASP A 229 2.34 -61.88 -6.59
N PRO A 230 2.82 -62.06 -7.83
CA PRO A 230 2.28 -63.07 -8.72
C PRO A 230 3.16 -64.33 -8.61
N ASP A 231 3.21 -64.98 -7.45
CA ASP A 231 3.98 -66.24 -7.31
C ASP A 231 3.41 -67.26 -6.30
N HIS A 232 2.08 -67.35 -6.23
CA HIS A 232 1.41 -68.54 -5.68
C HIS A 232 1.08 -69.54 -6.78
N ASN A 233 2.13 -70.24 -7.23
CA ASN A 233 2.03 -71.50 -7.95
C ASN A 233 1.53 -72.61 -7.01
N TYR A 234 0.22 -72.83 -6.99
CA TYR A 234 -0.39 -74.05 -6.48
C TYR A 234 -0.53 -75.08 -7.62
N GLU A 235 0.59 -75.69 -8.04
CA GLU A 235 0.52 -76.94 -8.79
C GLU A 235 0.33 -78.10 -7.82
N GLY A 236 -0.89 -78.62 -7.86
CA GLY A 236 -1.36 -79.71 -7.04
C GLY A 236 -0.61 -81.02 -7.30
N HIS A 237 -0.35 -81.71 -6.19
CA HIS A 237 -0.14 -83.15 -6.15
C HIS A 237 -1.22 -83.89 -6.94
N LYS A 238 -0.81 -84.55 -8.01
CA LYS A 238 -1.45 -85.77 -8.51
C LYS A 238 -0.35 -86.78 -8.88
N ASN A 239 -0.50 -87.98 -8.32
CA ASN A 239 0.09 -89.27 -8.73
C ASN A 239 1.46 -89.63 -8.13
N LEU A 240 1.44 -90.28 -6.95
CA LEU A 240 1.76 -91.71 -6.76
C LEU A 240 1.53 -92.11 -5.30
#